data_AF-A0A2V6QGC9-F1
#
_entry.id   AF-A0A2V6QGC9-F1
#
_cell.length_a   1.000
_cell.length_b   1.000
_cell.length_c   1.000
_cell.angle_alpha   90.00
_cell.angle_beta   90.00
_cell.angle_gamma   90.00
#
_symmetry.space_group_name_H-M   'P 1'
#
loop_
_entity.id
_entity.type
_entity.pdbx_description
1 polymer ?
#
loop_
_entity_poly.entity_id
_entity_poly.type
_entity_poly.pdbx_seq_one_letter_code
_entity_poly.pdbx_strand_id
1 'polypeptide(L)'
;MSDSSTRRRLTEYEIQVQDLQAYVRSLEAETVHLRKKLEDTPKDFMVIENKLREANRQLVQAFNQNEKLVNALYEAREQITALKEEVDKLCAPPSTYGVYLSVNEDGTVNILAQGRKVKVNLHPALKVETLKPGQ
;
A
#
# COMPACT_ATOMS: atom_id res chain seq x y z
N MET A 1 -77.84 -13.48 -46.29
CA MET A 1 -77.38 -12.48 -45.30
C MET A 1 -76.50 -13.06 -44.20
N SER A 2 -76.56 -14.37 -43.92
CA SER A 2 -75.79 -15.01 -42.83
C SER A 2 -74.30 -15.22 -43.13
N ASP A 3 -73.90 -15.47 -44.38
CA ASP A 3 -72.49 -15.70 -44.77
C ASP A 3 -71.58 -14.48 -44.63
N SER A 4 -72.15 -13.27 -44.71
CA SER A 4 -71.37 -12.04 -44.54
C SER A 4 -70.97 -11.83 -43.06
N SER A 5 -71.84 -12.23 -42.14
CA SER A 5 -71.64 -12.12 -40.69
C SER A 5 -70.60 -13.11 -40.19
N THR A 6 -70.64 -14.36 -40.69
CA THR A 6 -69.64 -15.39 -40.38
C THR A 6 -68.27 -15.03 -40.96
N ARG A 7 -68.21 -14.49 -42.18
CA ARG A 7 -66.95 -14.08 -42.79
C ARG A 7 -66.28 -12.92 -42.04
N ARG A 8 -67.06 -11.94 -41.53
CA ARG A 8 -66.55 -10.85 -40.69
C ARG A 8 -65.98 -11.35 -39.34
N ARG A 9 -66.70 -12.26 -38.68
CA ARG A 9 -66.20 -12.88 -37.44
C ARG A 9 -64.94 -13.71 -37.69
N LEU A 10 -64.87 -14.43 -38.80
CA LEU A 10 -63.67 -15.19 -39.18
C LEU A 10 -62.46 -14.27 -39.34
N THR A 11 -62.62 -13.12 -40.02
CA THR A 11 -61.54 -12.14 -40.16
C THR A 11 -61.14 -11.49 -38.83
N GLU A 12 -62.09 -11.24 -37.93
CA GLU A 12 -61.78 -10.72 -36.59
C GLU A 12 -60.98 -11.75 -35.76
N TYR A 13 -61.35 -13.03 -35.83
CA TYR A 13 -60.60 -14.10 -35.19
C TYR A 13 -59.21 -14.32 -35.82
N GLU A 14 -59.08 -14.20 -37.14
CA GLU A 14 -57.78 -14.28 -37.83
C GLU A 14 -56.82 -13.17 -37.35
N ILE A 15 -57.32 -11.93 -37.25
CA ILE A 15 -56.55 -10.79 -36.74
C ILE A 15 -56.17 -11.02 -35.26
N GLN A 16 -57.13 -11.45 -34.43
CA GLN A 16 -56.87 -11.72 -33.02
C GLN A 16 -55.80 -12.83 -32.83
N VAL A 17 -55.86 -13.90 -33.63
CA VAL A 17 -54.84 -14.96 -33.61
C VAL A 17 -53.49 -14.43 -34.04
N GLN A 18 -53.43 -13.56 -35.05
CA GLN A 18 -52.19 -12.94 -35.51
C GLN A 18 -51.56 -12.03 -34.42
N ASP A 19 -52.36 -11.23 -33.73
CA ASP A 19 -51.90 -10.36 -32.65
C ASP A 19 -51.41 -11.18 -31.44
N LEU A 20 -52.14 -12.24 -31.07
CA LEU A 20 -51.70 -13.17 -30.03
C LEU A 20 -50.40 -13.88 -30.41
N GLN A 21 -50.24 -14.31 -31.66
CA GLN A 21 -49.00 -14.90 -32.13
C GLN A 21 -47.83 -13.91 -32.09
N ALA A 22 -48.06 -12.64 -32.40
CA ALA A 22 -47.06 -11.60 -32.28
C ALA A 22 -46.66 -11.36 -30.81
N TYR A 23 -47.63 -11.35 -29.90
CA TYR A 23 -47.38 -11.20 -28.46
C TYR A 23 -46.65 -12.40 -27.85
N VAL A 24 -46.99 -13.62 -28.26
CA VAL A 24 -46.26 -14.83 -27.85
C VAL A 24 -44.81 -14.76 -28.32
N ARG A 25 -44.56 -14.33 -29.57
CA ARG A 25 -43.19 -14.18 -30.09
C ARG A 25 -42.39 -13.12 -29.34
N SER A 26 -43.00 -12.01 -28.92
CA SER A 26 -42.30 -11.00 -28.13
C SER A 26 -41.97 -11.51 -26.73
N LEU A 27 -42.90 -12.21 -26.08
CA LEU A 27 -42.65 -12.85 -24.79
C LEU A 27 -41.58 -13.94 -24.88
N GLU A 28 -41.58 -14.75 -25.95
CA GLU A 28 -40.52 -15.72 -26.21
C GLU A 28 -39.15 -15.04 -26.35
N ALA A 29 -39.07 -13.93 -27.08
CA ALA A 29 -37.83 -13.16 -27.19
C ALA A 29 -37.37 -12.59 -25.84
N GLU A 30 -38.29 -12.07 -25.01
CA GLU A 30 -37.99 -11.58 -23.67
C GLU A 30 -37.51 -12.70 -22.74
N THR A 31 -38.15 -13.87 -22.77
CA THR A 31 -37.72 -15.01 -21.94
C THR A 31 -36.34 -15.53 -22.34
N VAL A 32 -36.01 -15.54 -23.64
CA VAL A 32 -34.65 -15.86 -24.13
C VAL A 32 -33.64 -14.83 -23.62
N HIS A 33 -33.97 -13.54 -23.69
CA HIS A 33 -33.10 -12.49 -23.19
C HIS A 33 -32.85 -12.59 -21.68
N LEU A 34 -33.91 -12.81 -20.90
CA LEU A 34 -33.81 -12.99 -19.45
C LEU A 34 -33.04 -14.25 -19.08
N ARG A 35 -33.23 -15.36 -19.79
CA ARG A 35 -32.45 -16.59 -19.59
C ARG A 35 -30.97 -16.37 -19.84
N LYS A 36 -30.62 -15.67 -20.93
CA LYS A 36 -29.23 -15.33 -21.22
C LYS A 36 -28.62 -14.46 -20.12
N LYS A 37 -29.34 -13.43 -19.67
CA LYS A 37 -28.90 -12.56 -18.57
C LYS A 37 -28.73 -13.33 -17.25
N LEU A 38 -29.60 -14.29 -16.98
CA LEU A 38 -29.51 -15.17 -15.82
C LEU A 38 -28.33 -16.14 -15.91
N GLU A 39 -27.88 -16.51 -17.12
CA GLU A 39 -26.69 -17.34 -17.32
C GLU A 39 -25.38 -16.53 -17.20
N ASP A 40 -25.39 -15.27 -17.61
CA ASP A 40 -24.21 -14.40 -17.57
C ASP A 40 -23.95 -13.84 -16.16
N THR A 41 -25.00 -13.46 -15.43
CA THR A 41 -24.91 -12.93 -14.05
C THR A 41 -24.12 -13.79 -13.05
N PRO A 42 -24.26 -15.14 -12.97
CA PRO A 42 -23.47 -15.95 -12.04
C PRO A 42 -21.99 -16.02 -12.44
N LYS A 43 -21.65 -15.91 -13.73
CA LYS A 43 -20.26 -15.88 -14.20
C LYS A 43 -19.58 -14.58 -13.74
N ASP A 44 -20.26 -13.45 -13.93
CA ASP A 44 -19.78 -12.15 -13.47
C ASP A 44 -19.64 -12.10 -11.94
N PHE A 45 -20.62 -12.65 -11.22
CA PHE A 45 -20.57 -12.75 -9.76
C PHE A 45 -19.36 -13.57 -9.29
N MET A 46 -19.09 -14.72 -9.91
CA MET A 46 -17.93 -15.55 -9.57
C MET A 46 -16.60 -14.83 -9.82
N VAL A 47 -16.49 -14.08 -10.91
CA VAL A 47 -15.29 -13.25 -11.19
C VAL A 47 -15.12 -12.15 -10.16
N ILE A 48 -16.21 -11.46 -9.79
CA ILE A 48 -16.17 -10.40 -8.77
C ILE A 48 -15.82 -10.99 -7.40
N GLU A 49 -16.40 -12.13 -7.03
CA GLU A 49 -16.10 -12.80 -5.76
C GLU A 49 -14.65 -13.26 -5.68
N ASN A 50 -14.10 -13.78 -6.78
CA ASN A 50 -12.67 -14.13 -6.86
C ASN A 50 -11.78 -12.90 -6.71
N LYS A 51 -12.08 -11.79 -7.41
CA LYS A 51 -11.35 -10.52 -7.25
C LYS A 51 -11.44 -9.98 -5.83
N LEU A 52 -12.60 -10.10 -5.19
CA LEU A 52 -12.80 -9.69 -3.80
C LEU A 52 -11.94 -10.54 -2.84
N ARG A 53 -11.89 -11.86 -3.05
CA ARG A 53 -11.03 -12.76 -2.27
C ARG A 53 -9.55 -12.46 -2.48
N GLU A 54 -9.12 -12.19 -3.70
CA GLU A 54 -7.75 -11.79 -4.01
C GLU A 54 -7.37 -10.46 -3.35
N ALA A 55 -8.22 -9.44 -3.46
CA ALA A 55 -8.01 -8.14 -2.81
C ALA A 55 -7.92 -8.28 -1.28
N ASN A 56 -8.80 -9.09 -0.67
CA ASN A 56 -8.74 -9.37 0.77
C ASN A 56 -7.44 -10.07 1.18
N ARG A 57 -6.95 -11.03 0.38
CA ARG A 57 -5.65 -11.67 0.63
C ARG A 57 -4.49 -10.67 0.55
N GLN A 58 -4.50 -9.80 -0.46
CA GLN A 58 -3.48 -8.76 -0.61
C GLN A 58 -3.52 -7.77 0.57
N LEU A 59 -4.71 -7.37 1.03
CA LEU A 59 -4.86 -6.52 2.21
C LEU A 59 -4.28 -7.17 3.46
N VAL A 60 -4.61 -8.43 3.73
CA VAL A 60 -4.06 -9.15 4.89
C VAL A 60 -2.54 -9.28 4.80
N GLN A 61 -2.00 -9.56 3.60
CA GLN A 61 -0.56 -9.62 3.39
C GLN A 61 0.12 -8.27 3.63
N ALA A 62 -0.45 -7.18 3.11
CA ALA A 62 0.06 -5.83 3.31
C ALA A 62 0.01 -5.40 4.78
N PHE A 63 -1.07 -5.77 5.49
CA PHE A 63 -1.20 -5.52 6.92
C PHE A 63 -0.11 -6.24 7.72
N ASN A 64 0.10 -7.54 7.47
CA ASN A 64 1.16 -8.31 8.11
C ASN A 64 2.56 -7.76 7.79
N GLN A 65 2.77 -7.25 6.57
CA GLN A 65 4.03 -6.61 6.21
C GLN A 65 4.23 -5.29 6.94
N ASN A 66 3.18 -4.48 7.07
CA ASN A 66 3.24 -3.24 7.84
C ASN A 66 3.57 -3.52 9.31
N GLU A 67 2.95 -4.51 9.95
CA GLU A 67 3.30 -4.87 11.34
C GLU A 67 4.76 -5.28 11.48
N LYS A 68 5.29 -6.10 10.55
CA LYS A 68 6.72 -6.47 10.55
C LYS A 68 7.63 -5.25 10.41
N LEU A 69 7.30 -4.34 9.49
CA LEU A 69 8.08 -3.12 9.27
C LEU A 69 8.03 -2.19 10.48
N VAL A 70 6.87 -2.06 11.10
CA VAL A 70 6.69 -1.27 12.33
C VAL A 70 7.52 -1.86 13.46
N ASN A 71 7.49 -3.18 13.66
CA ASN A 71 8.33 -3.84 14.67
C ASN A 71 9.82 -3.65 14.38
N ALA A 72 10.25 -3.81 13.13
CA ALA A 72 11.64 -3.56 12.74
C ALA A 72 12.07 -2.10 12.98
N LEU A 73 11.18 -1.13 12.74
CA LEU A 73 11.45 0.28 13.05
C LEU A 73 11.55 0.54 14.56
N TYR A 74 10.72 -0.12 15.37
CA TYR A 74 10.83 -0.04 16.82
C TYR A 74 12.16 -0.61 17.31
N GLU A 75 12.55 -1.80 16.84
CA GLU A 75 13.83 -2.42 17.18
C GLU A 75 15.02 -1.54 16.75
N ALA A 76 15.00 -1.02 15.52
CA ALA A 76 16.05 -0.12 15.03
C ALA A 76 16.12 1.18 15.86
N ARG A 77 14.98 1.75 16.24
CA ARG A 77 14.93 2.93 17.11
C ARG A 77 15.52 2.63 18.49
N GLU A 78 15.20 1.47 19.06
CA GLU A 78 15.72 1.03 20.36
C GLU A 78 17.24 0.82 20.31
N GLN A 79 17.75 0.20 19.24
CA GLN A 79 19.19 0.06 19.01
C GLN A 79 19.89 1.41 18.88
N ILE A 80 19.30 2.37 18.18
CA ILE A 80 19.85 3.74 18.08
C ILE A 80 19.88 4.41 19.46
N THR A 81 18.83 4.27 20.26
CA THR A 81 18.82 4.84 21.61
C THR A 81 19.84 4.16 22.52
N ALA A 82 19.99 2.84 22.45
CA ALA A 82 20.99 2.10 23.21
C ALA A 82 22.42 2.51 22.81
N LEU A 83 22.71 2.59 21.51
CA LEU A 83 24.00 3.07 21.01
C LEU A 83 24.26 4.51 21.45
N LYS A 84 23.24 5.37 21.46
CA LYS A 84 23.36 6.74 21.96
C LYS A 84 23.69 6.77 23.45
N GLU A 85 23.04 5.94 24.26
CA GLU A 85 23.35 5.82 25.69
C GLU A 85 24.75 5.26 25.94
N GLU A 86 25.21 4.28 25.13
CA GLU A 86 26.58 3.77 25.19
C GLU A 86 27.61 4.84 24.81
N VAL A 87 27.32 5.63 23.77
CA VAL A 87 28.14 6.79 23.39
C VAL A 87 28.17 7.82 24.52
N ASP A 88 27.03 8.15 25.13
CA ASP A 88 26.94 9.11 26.23
C ASP A 88 27.70 8.59 27.48
N LYS A 89 27.65 7.28 27.78
CA LYS A 89 28.43 6.66 28.86
C LYS A 89 29.93 6.66 28.57
N LEU A 90 30.35 6.41 27.33
CA LEU A 90 31.75 6.50 26.91
C LEU A 90 32.25 7.95 26.93
N CYS A 91 31.36 8.92 26.76
CA CYS A 91 31.63 10.34 26.95
C CYS A 91 31.63 10.78 28.42
N ALA A 92 31.29 9.91 29.38
CA ALA A 92 31.36 10.25 30.80
C ALA A 92 32.83 10.40 31.26
N PRO A 93 33.15 11.42 32.09
CA PRO A 93 34.54 11.78 32.39
C PRO A 93 35.21 10.74 33.29
N PRO A 94 36.40 10.28 32.89
CA PRO A 94 37.64 10.95 33.28
C PRO A 94 38.39 11.46 32.04
N SER A 95 37.93 12.59 31.48
CA SER A 95 38.52 13.13 30.25
C SER A 95 39.85 13.82 30.55
N THR A 96 40.94 13.28 30.00
CA THR A 96 42.24 13.97 29.92
C THR A 96 42.07 15.21 29.04
N TYR A 97 42.27 16.39 29.62
CA TYR A 97 42.31 17.64 28.86
C TYR A 97 43.57 17.70 27.99
N GLY A 98 43.43 18.23 26.78
CA GLY A 98 44.54 18.43 25.84
C GLY A 98 44.28 19.64 24.96
N VAL A 99 45.36 20.26 24.47
CA VAL A 99 45.29 21.49 23.65
C VAL A 99 45.14 21.13 22.18
N TYR A 100 44.16 21.72 21.50
CA TYR A 100 43.95 21.55 20.06
C TYR A 100 45.09 22.19 19.25
N LEU A 101 45.70 21.43 18.31
CA LEU A 101 46.78 21.92 17.45
C LEU A 101 46.31 22.17 16.01
N SER A 102 45.84 21.13 15.33
CA SER A 102 45.47 21.18 13.92
C SER A 102 44.47 20.08 13.55
N VAL A 103 43.69 20.32 12.49
CA VAL A 103 42.88 19.28 11.84
C VAL A 103 43.74 18.54 10.79
N ASN A 104 43.47 17.25 10.60
CA ASN A 104 43.99 16.47 9.49
C ASN A 104 42.94 16.39 8.36
N GLU A 105 43.39 16.10 7.15
CA GLU A 105 42.51 15.97 5.96
C GLU A 105 41.48 14.85 6.09
N ASP A 106 41.77 13.82 6.91
CA ASP A 106 40.87 12.69 7.20
C ASP A 106 39.71 13.03 8.16
N GLY A 107 39.56 14.29 8.60
CA GLY A 107 38.54 14.73 9.58
C GLY A 107 38.88 14.44 11.04
N THR A 108 40.05 13.84 11.30
CA THR A 108 40.61 13.65 12.66
C THR A 108 41.37 14.88 13.15
N VAL A 109 41.58 14.98 14.46
CA VAL A 109 42.24 16.13 15.10
C VAL A 109 43.51 15.72 15.83
N ASN A 110 44.52 16.58 15.77
CA ASN A 110 45.72 16.45 16.59
C ASN A 110 45.59 17.30 17.86
N ILE A 111 45.70 16.65 19.02
CA ILE A 111 45.75 17.30 20.33
C ILE A 111 47.11 17.09 21.00
N LEU A 112 47.49 18.01 21.88
CA LEU A 112 48.59 17.85 22.81
C LEU A 112 48.04 17.44 24.18
N ALA A 113 48.21 16.17 24.55
CA ALA A 113 47.82 15.64 25.85
C ALA A 113 49.05 15.08 26.56
N GLN A 114 49.26 15.46 27.83
CA GLN A 114 50.39 15.00 28.66
C GLN A 114 51.77 15.13 27.95
N GLY A 115 51.98 16.19 27.18
CA GLY A 115 53.24 16.47 26.48
C GLY A 115 53.50 15.65 25.21
N ARG A 116 52.53 14.83 24.76
CA ARG A 116 52.62 14.07 23.51
C ARG A 116 51.53 14.51 22.53
N LYS A 117 51.88 14.49 21.24
CA LYS A 117 50.91 14.74 20.15
C LYS A 117 50.15 13.45 19.88
N VAL A 118 48.82 13.50 19.99
CA VAL A 118 47.92 12.34 19.81
C VAL A 118 46.87 12.66 18.76
N LYS A 119 46.60 11.71 17.87
CA LYS A 119 45.53 11.79 16.85
C LYS A 119 44.25 11.22 17.45
N VAL A 120 43.20 12.02 17.52
CA VAL A 120 41.89 11.64 18.10
C VAL A 120 40.75 11.91 17.13
N ASN A 121 39.70 11.11 17.24
CA ASN A 121 38.45 11.33 16.52
C ASN A 121 37.55 12.27 17.31
N LEU A 122 36.88 13.17 16.61
CA LEU A 122 35.90 14.07 17.20
C LEU A 122 34.57 13.36 17.41
N HIS A 123 33.89 13.71 18.49
CA HIS A 123 32.50 13.33 18.68
C HIS A 123 31.62 14.03 17.61
N PRO A 124 30.59 13.37 17.04
CA PRO A 124 29.74 13.93 15.97
C PRO A 124 29.05 15.26 16.31
N ALA A 125 28.89 15.56 17.60
CA ALA A 125 28.34 16.83 18.08
C ALA A 125 29.31 18.02 17.96
N LEU A 126 30.61 17.77 17.79
CA LEU A 126 31.65 18.79 17.69
C LEU A 126 32.03 19.03 16.23
N LYS A 127 31.94 20.29 15.80
CA LYS A 127 32.32 20.69 14.44
C LYS A 127 33.77 21.18 14.43
N VAL A 128 34.57 20.63 13.52
CA VAL A 128 35.98 21.01 13.30
C VAL A 128 36.13 22.53 13.13
N GLU A 129 35.21 23.17 12.40
CA GLU A 129 35.23 24.61 12.10
C GLU A 129 35.09 25.50 13.34
N THR A 130 34.56 24.96 14.45
CA THR A 130 34.41 25.70 15.70
C THR A 130 35.66 25.65 16.59
N LEU A 131 36.62 24.79 16.27
CA LEU A 131 37.83 24.58 17.07
C LEU A 131 38.97 25.48 16.62
N LYS A 132 39.59 26.18 17.57
CA LYS A 132 40.74 27.06 17.31
C LYS A 132 42.04 26.44 17.82
N PRO A 133 43.15 26.55 17.07
CA PRO A 133 44.50 26.26 17.58
C PRO A 133 44.74 26.92 18.93
N GLY A 134 45.06 26.13 19.96
CA GLY A 134 45.30 26.59 21.33
C GLY A 134 44.12 26.50 22.31
N GLN A 135 42.99 25.90 21.91
CA GLN A 135 41.81 25.66 22.75
C GLN A 135 41.89 24.37 23.57
#